data_AF-A0A9P1MV64-F1
#
_entry.id   AF-A0A9P1MV64-F1
#
_cell.length_a   1.000
_cell.length_b   1.000
_cell.length_c   1.000
_cell.angle_alpha   90.00
_cell.angle_beta   90.00
_cell.angle_gamma   90.00
#
_symmetry.space_group_name_H-M   'P 1'
#
loop_
_entity.id
_entity.type
_entity.pdbx_description
1 polymer ?
#
loop_
_entity_poly.entity_id
_entity_poly.type
_entity_poly.pdbx_seq_one_letter_code
_entity_poly.pdbx_strand_id
1 'polypeptide(L)'
;MISLSENIEKFVENCQNFDELPHCFDDTLVDKLVESVKFDAPTILLIEKLLENLDFEGRCVPIQITIRLLESAIRHGAYKINPQLQDLLIESEQLLLQNRPAKLIDDLFNFYSSPQIFESRKAENWLKIIHWSLNQIDEPQTSVFVRRTLQKFICRLNLGDARRLMIISGVVQIFVRKIDSIHIIDPLTKILEYFVSELVPEESLSIVDTIRNSARQLGLNTIKLLVKLQKTHPGLIIPYTPDKWKYESNRVEAIVHLLEEPAVGAEEQAQMVEMVTVSSAFRIYHQILIIQHMTDAQIDEFLQNLEIRTNDRRLVRITDLALLIPKLKGKVGSERILRFLDHLGDRILESTAIFEALKSSFGEEILAKHQKTRDLLTRGLHQENIDCQILDTCLEAAWMFPCFLPTQEEVMQIVLRKSSESSPYVLTSCLKILRDYFGGIPMEIAQNIVQNCVDPPPRLLTMQWLNETDEKIDEPEKLIESCLEDLDMELRAEAMKMARKYCAANNNIELVLREWIEDKFIGSECREIIGLPPFENPDETILIIEEMLSALKVQPNDDDVMDCY
;
A
#
# COMPACT_ATOMS: atom_id res chain seq x y z
N MET A 1 -29.04 16.20 26.69
CA MET A 1 -28.21 15.52 25.68
C MET A 1 -29.15 15.09 24.57
N ILE A 2 -28.89 15.54 23.35
CA ILE A 2 -29.59 15.04 22.16
C ILE A 2 -29.11 13.60 21.96
N SER A 3 -30.03 12.68 21.68
CA SER A 3 -29.68 11.28 21.46
C SER A 3 -28.89 11.10 20.15
N LEU A 4 -28.05 10.07 20.07
CA LEU A 4 -27.25 9.80 18.87
C LEU A 4 -28.12 9.72 17.61
N SER A 5 -29.27 9.04 17.70
CA SER A 5 -30.23 8.92 16.61
C SER A 5 -30.78 10.27 16.14
N GLU A 6 -31.12 11.18 17.06
CA GLU A 6 -31.60 12.53 16.71
C GLU A 6 -30.52 13.37 16.01
N ASN A 7 -29.25 13.19 16.38
CA ASN A 7 -28.12 13.87 15.74
C ASN A 7 -27.86 13.36 14.32
N ILE A 8 -27.92 12.04 14.11
CA ILE A 8 -27.80 11.44 12.76
C ILE A 8 -28.97 11.89 11.88
N GLU A 9 -30.20 11.87 12.40
CA GLU A 9 -31.39 12.32 11.68
C GLU A 9 -31.23 13.77 11.21
N LYS A 10 -30.85 14.66 12.13
CA LYS A 10 -30.61 16.08 11.82
C LYS A 10 -29.50 16.29 10.80
N PHE A 11 -28.45 15.48 10.83
CA PHE A 11 -27.40 15.52 9.83
C PHE A 11 -27.93 15.15 8.45
N VAL A 12 -28.67 14.04 8.34
CA VAL A 12 -29.28 13.61 7.06
C VAL A 12 -30.28 14.65 6.54
N GLU A 13 -31.09 15.26 7.41
CA GLU A 13 -31.99 16.36 7.05
C GLU A 13 -31.23 17.58 6.48
N ASN A 14 -30.14 18.00 7.13
CA ASN A 14 -29.30 19.09 6.62
C ASN A 14 -28.65 18.75 5.26
N CYS A 15 -28.45 17.46 4.99
CA CYS A 15 -27.87 16.98 3.74
C CYS A 15 -28.88 16.88 2.57
N GLN A 16 -30.17 17.13 2.79
CA GLN A 16 -31.24 16.93 1.78
C GLN A 16 -31.06 17.75 0.49
N ASN A 17 -30.23 18.78 0.50
CA ASN A 17 -30.01 19.66 -0.66
C ASN A 17 -28.76 19.32 -1.49
N PHE A 18 -27.98 18.31 -1.09
CA PHE A 18 -26.64 18.06 -1.66
C PHE A 18 -26.58 16.78 -2.48
N ASP A 19 -26.14 16.90 -3.74
CA ASP A 19 -25.71 15.75 -4.55
C ASP A 19 -24.28 15.32 -4.21
N GLU A 20 -23.45 16.27 -3.79
CA GLU A 20 -22.10 16.04 -3.27
C GLU A 20 -21.88 16.95 -2.06
N LEU A 21 -21.10 16.47 -1.08
CA LEU A 21 -20.78 17.27 0.10
C LEU A 21 -19.89 18.46 -0.30
N PRO A 22 -20.04 19.63 0.34
CA PRO A 22 -19.21 20.80 0.05
C PRO A 22 -17.71 20.52 0.21
N HIS A 23 -16.83 21.19 -0.54
CA HIS A 23 -15.37 21.02 -0.43
C HIS A 23 -14.81 21.34 0.97
N CYS A 24 -15.51 22.16 1.77
CA CYS A 24 -15.13 22.43 3.15
C CYS A 24 -15.47 21.29 4.12
N PHE A 25 -16.16 20.25 3.65
CA PHE A 25 -16.54 19.09 4.44
C PHE A 25 -15.51 17.97 4.30
N ASP A 26 -15.00 17.47 5.43
CA ASP A 26 -14.14 16.28 5.44
C ASP A 26 -14.97 15.02 5.21
N ASP A 27 -14.92 14.51 3.98
CA ASP A 27 -15.61 13.29 3.55
C ASP A 27 -15.27 12.05 4.41
N THR A 28 -14.09 12.02 5.05
CA THR A 28 -13.69 10.90 5.92
C THR A 28 -14.53 10.81 7.20
N LEU A 29 -15.23 11.87 7.57
CA LEU A 29 -16.14 11.87 8.71
C LEU A 29 -17.32 10.91 8.50
N VAL A 30 -17.78 10.73 7.25
CA VAL A 30 -18.85 9.75 6.96
C VAL A 30 -18.35 8.33 7.16
N ASP A 31 -17.10 8.05 6.78
CA ASP A 31 -16.46 6.76 7.00
C ASP A 31 -16.34 6.46 8.50
N LYS A 32 -15.80 7.42 9.27
CA LYS A 32 -15.67 7.31 10.74
C LYS A 32 -17.02 7.19 11.44
N LEU A 33 -18.05 7.89 10.96
CA LEU A 33 -19.42 7.74 11.49
C LEU A 33 -19.88 6.30 11.33
N VAL A 34 -19.82 5.76 10.11
CA VAL A 34 -20.31 4.41 9.80
C VAL A 34 -19.54 3.31 10.56
N GLU A 35 -18.27 3.55 10.88
CA GLU A 35 -17.42 2.65 11.67
C GLU A 35 -17.65 2.73 13.18
N SER A 36 -17.97 3.91 13.71
CA SER A 36 -18.11 4.13 15.17
C SER A 36 -19.52 3.90 15.70
N VAL A 37 -20.56 3.99 14.84
CA VAL A 37 -21.96 3.85 15.25
C VAL A 37 -22.23 2.52 15.96
N LYS A 38 -22.81 2.60 17.16
CA LYS A 38 -23.38 1.44 17.87
C LYS A 38 -24.81 1.18 17.39
N PHE A 39 -25.04 0.03 16.76
CA PHE A 39 -26.35 -0.36 16.25
C PHE A 39 -27.28 -0.92 17.36
N ASP A 40 -27.68 -0.06 18.29
CA ASP A 40 -28.71 -0.34 19.28
C ASP A 40 -30.14 -0.15 18.73
N ALA A 41 -31.16 -0.50 19.52
CA ALA A 41 -32.56 -0.42 19.07
C ALA A 41 -32.99 0.98 18.57
N PRO A 42 -32.64 2.10 19.25
CA PRO A 42 -32.89 3.44 18.73
C PRO A 42 -32.24 3.74 17.38
N THR A 43 -31.00 3.28 17.16
CA THR A 43 -30.29 3.49 15.88
C THR A 43 -30.91 2.67 14.75
N ILE A 44 -31.34 1.43 15.04
CA ILE A 44 -32.04 0.60 14.06
C ILE A 44 -33.39 1.21 13.66
N LEU A 45 -34.16 1.71 14.62
CA LEU A 45 -35.44 2.42 14.34
C LEU A 45 -35.23 3.67 13.47
N LEU A 46 -34.12 4.39 13.68
CA LEU A 46 -33.76 5.51 12.81
C LEU A 46 -33.48 5.03 11.38
N ILE A 47 -32.69 3.97 11.21
CA ILE A 47 -32.41 3.43 9.87
C ILE A 47 -33.72 3.05 9.17
N GLU A 48 -34.63 2.35 9.85
CA GLU A 48 -35.95 2.00 9.30
C GLU A 48 -36.73 3.27 8.87
N LYS A 49 -36.73 4.31 9.70
CA LYS A 49 -37.36 5.60 9.38
C LYS A 49 -36.70 6.30 8.18
N LEU A 50 -35.37 6.27 8.06
CA LEU A 50 -34.66 6.85 6.93
C LEU A 50 -34.98 6.10 5.63
N LEU A 51 -35.10 4.77 5.68
CA LEU A 51 -35.48 3.95 4.53
C LEU A 51 -36.91 4.24 4.06
N GLU A 52 -37.87 4.42 4.97
CA GLU A 52 -39.26 4.76 4.63
C GLU A 52 -39.39 6.12 3.93
N ASN A 53 -38.51 7.06 4.26
CA ASN A 53 -38.55 8.44 3.74
C ASN A 53 -37.53 8.68 2.62
N LEU A 54 -36.88 7.64 2.12
CA LEU A 54 -35.81 7.79 1.14
C LEU A 54 -36.37 8.14 -0.24
N ASP A 55 -35.99 9.30 -0.77
CA ASP A 55 -36.36 9.74 -2.11
C ASP A 55 -35.23 9.44 -3.11
N PHE A 56 -35.42 8.39 -3.94
CA PHE A 56 -34.48 7.99 -4.99
C PHE A 56 -34.46 8.93 -6.21
N GLU A 57 -35.42 9.84 -6.34
CA GLU A 57 -35.39 10.93 -7.32
C GLU A 57 -34.69 12.18 -6.74
N GLY A 58 -34.61 12.27 -5.41
CA GLY A 58 -34.00 13.35 -4.66
C GLY A 58 -32.47 13.46 -4.78
N ARG A 59 -31.86 14.13 -3.80
CA ARG A 59 -30.42 14.42 -3.76
C ARG A 59 -29.60 13.22 -3.29
N CYS A 60 -28.34 13.13 -3.73
CA CYS A 60 -27.54 11.91 -3.58
C CYS A 60 -26.97 11.67 -2.18
N VAL A 61 -26.60 12.71 -1.42
CA VAL A 61 -25.92 12.54 -0.12
C VAL A 61 -26.79 11.81 0.92
N PRO A 62 -28.09 12.12 1.10
CA PRO A 62 -28.97 11.36 1.99
C PRO A 62 -29.05 9.86 1.64
N ILE A 63 -29.05 9.55 0.33
CA ILE A 63 -29.07 8.17 -0.17
C ILE A 63 -27.77 7.45 0.20
N GLN A 64 -26.61 8.08 -0.04
CA GLN A 64 -25.30 7.53 0.32
C GLN A 64 -25.22 7.22 1.81
N ILE A 65 -25.54 8.18 2.68
CA ILE A 65 -25.46 7.99 4.14
C ILE A 65 -26.38 6.85 4.58
N THR A 66 -27.61 6.81 4.08
CA THR A 66 -28.60 5.79 4.44
C THR A 66 -28.15 4.40 4.00
N ILE A 67 -27.69 4.24 2.76
CA ILE A 67 -27.18 2.96 2.24
C ILE A 67 -25.98 2.48 3.05
N ARG A 68 -25.05 3.38 3.40
CA ARG A 68 -23.83 3.03 4.13
C ARG A 68 -24.10 2.65 5.59
N LEU A 69 -24.99 3.37 6.28
CA LEU A 69 -25.44 3.01 7.63
C LEU A 69 -26.16 1.66 7.63
N LEU A 70 -27.03 1.42 6.66
CA LEU A 70 -27.74 0.15 6.49
C LEU A 70 -26.77 -1.00 6.21
N GLU A 71 -25.81 -0.82 5.30
CA GLU A 71 -24.79 -1.83 5.01
C GLU A 71 -24.01 -2.22 6.27
N SER A 72 -23.57 -1.21 7.05
CA SER A 72 -22.84 -1.43 8.30
C SER A 72 -23.71 -2.15 9.34
N ALA A 73 -24.98 -1.76 9.50
CA ALA A 73 -25.91 -2.43 10.42
C ALA A 73 -26.13 -3.91 10.06
N ILE A 74 -26.22 -4.23 8.77
CA ILE A 74 -26.35 -5.60 8.25
C ILE A 74 -25.07 -6.40 8.49
N ARG A 75 -23.90 -5.81 8.22
CA ARG A 75 -22.59 -6.42 8.43
C ARG A 75 -22.34 -6.78 9.90
N HIS A 76 -22.79 -5.93 10.82
CA HIS A 76 -22.73 -6.17 12.27
C HIS A 76 -23.83 -7.14 12.77
N GLY A 77 -24.70 -7.63 11.89
CA GLY A 77 -25.81 -8.53 12.24
C GLY A 77 -26.93 -7.88 13.04
N ALA A 78 -26.93 -6.55 13.16
CA ALA A 78 -27.93 -5.78 13.91
C ALA A 78 -29.21 -5.56 13.10
N TYR A 79 -29.10 -5.44 11.77
CA TYR A 79 -30.24 -5.34 10.86
C TYR A 79 -30.42 -6.64 10.07
N LYS A 80 -31.65 -7.18 10.04
CA LYS A 80 -31.98 -8.43 9.33
C LYS A 80 -32.58 -8.16 7.97
N ILE A 81 -32.36 -9.08 7.03
CA ILE A 81 -33.02 -9.06 5.73
C ILE A 81 -34.54 -9.15 5.95
N ASN A 82 -35.27 -8.14 5.49
CA ASN A 82 -36.72 -8.02 5.61
C ASN A 82 -37.33 -7.57 4.26
N PRO A 83 -38.67 -7.58 4.10
CA PRO A 83 -39.32 -7.14 2.87
C PRO A 83 -38.99 -5.69 2.48
N GLN A 84 -38.91 -4.78 3.45
CA GLN A 84 -38.55 -3.38 3.23
C GLN A 84 -37.19 -3.21 2.54
N LEU A 85 -36.19 -4.00 2.95
CA LEU A 85 -34.89 -4.05 2.29
C LEU A 85 -34.99 -4.55 0.84
N GLN A 86 -35.87 -5.50 0.56
CA GLN A 86 -36.07 -6.00 -0.82
C GLN A 86 -36.72 -4.94 -1.70
N ASP A 87 -37.69 -4.19 -1.18
CA ASP A 87 -38.32 -3.09 -1.90
C ASP A 87 -37.30 -1.99 -2.20
N LEU A 88 -36.48 -1.61 -1.21
CA LEU A 88 -35.36 -0.69 -1.38
C LEU A 88 -34.40 -1.12 -2.50
N LEU A 89 -34.01 -2.40 -2.54
CA LEU A 89 -33.11 -2.93 -3.58
C LEU A 89 -33.71 -2.86 -4.99
N ILE A 90 -35.04 -2.90 -5.10
CA ILE A 90 -35.75 -2.75 -6.38
C ILE A 90 -35.80 -1.28 -6.76
N GLU A 91 -36.15 -0.41 -5.83
CA GLU A 91 -36.27 1.03 -6.06
C GLU A 91 -34.93 1.69 -6.35
N SER A 92 -33.84 1.25 -5.70
CA SER A 92 -32.50 1.76 -5.93
C SER A 92 -31.98 1.51 -7.35
N GLU A 93 -32.60 0.63 -8.13
CA GLU A 93 -32.28 0.46 -9.57
C GLU A 93 -32.59 1.71 -10.39
N GLN A 94 -33.54 2.54 -9.95
CA GLN A 94 -33.87 3.79 -10.63
C GLN A 94 -32.67 4.74 -10.68
N LEU A 95 -31.77 4.66 -9.70
CA LEU A 95 -30.52 5.45 -9.67
C LEU A 95 -29.61 5.14 -10.87
N LEU A 96 -29.66 3.91 -11.39
CA LEU A 96 -28.84 3.48 -12.53
C LEU A 96 -29.33 4.08 -13.86
N LEU A 97 -30.58 4.52 -13.93
CA LEU A 97 -31.18 5.13 -15.12
C LEU A 97 -30.94 6.64 -15.18
N GLN A 98 -30.40 7.22 -14.10
CA GLN A 98 -30.22 8.65 -13.92
C GLN A 98 -28.73 9.02 -14.04
N ASN A 99 -28.43 10.25 -14.44
CA ASN A 99 -27.06 10.75 -14.45
C ASN A 99 -26.65 11.13 -13.02
N ARG A 100 -26.13 10.17 -12.26
CA ARG A 100 -25.78 10.33 -10.84
C ARG A 100 -24.26 10.46 -10.63
N PRO A 101 -23.82 11.14 -9.56
CA PRO A 101 -22.41 11.23 -9.20
C PRO A 101 -21.74 9.87 -9.04
N ALA A 102 -20.47 9.78 -9.42
CA ALA A 102 -19.70 8.53 -9.38
C ALA A 102 -19.64 7.93 -7.96
N LYS A 103 -19.59 8.77 -6.92
CA LYS A 103 -19.56 8.35 -5.51
C LYS A 103 -20.83 7.59 -5.09
N LEU A 104 -22.01 8.05 -5.52
CA LEU A 104 -23.27 7.35 -5.24
C LEU A 104 -23.30 5.98 -5.91
N ILE A 105 -22.84 5.89 -7.16
CA ILE A 105 -22.75 4.62 -7.87
C ILE A 105 -21.76 3.68 -7.18
N ASP A 106 -20.63 4.19 -6.71
CA ASP A 106 -19.65 3.40 -5.95
C ASP A 106 -20.25 2.81 -4.67
N ASP A 107 -20.89 3.65 -3.84
CA ASP A 107 -21.56 3.22 -2.60
C ASP A 107 -22.68 2.20 -2.87
N LEU A 108 -23.49 2.43 -3.90
CA LEU A 108 -24.56 1.52 -4.29
C LEU A 108 -24.03 0.14 -4.69
N PHE A 109 -22.94 0.08 -5.47
CA PHE A 109 -22.37 -1.19 -5.89
C PHE A 109 -21.55 -1.87 -4.79
N ASN A 110 -20.96 -1.12 -3.85
CA ASN A 110 -20.39 -1.69 -2.63
C ASN A 110 -21.50 -2.38 -1.81
N PHE A 111 -22.64 -1.71 -1.64
CA PHE A 111 -23.82 -2.27 -0.98
C PHE A 111 -24.35 -3.53 -1.70
N TYR A 112 -24.56 -3.48 -3.01
CA TYR A 112 -24.96 -4.65 -3.80
C TYR A 112 -23.95 -5.81 -3.72
N SER A 113 -22.67 -5.50 -3.56
CA SER A 113 -21.59 -6.49 -3.44
C SER A 113 -21.46 -7.09 -2.04
N SER A 114 -22.20 -6.62 -1.05
CA SER A 114 -22.23 -7.23 0.29
C SER A 114 -22.81 -8.65 0.20
N PRO A 115 -22.15 -9.68 0.79
CA PRO A 115 -22.59 -11.08 0.64
C PRO A 115 -24.06 -11.30 1.03
N GLN A 116 -24.46 -10.75 2.17
CA GLN A 116 -25.82 -10.85 2.70
C GLN A 116 -26.85 -10.20 1.75
N ILE A 117 -26.50 -9.06 1.16
CA ILE A 117 -27.36 -8.36 0.19
C ILE A 117 -27.45 -9.13 -1.12
N PHE A 118 -26.30 -9.52 -1.67
CA PHE A 118 -26.22 -10.22 -2.94
C PHE A 118 -27.01 -11.53 -2.93
N GLU A 119 -26.91 -12.30 -1.83
CA GLU A 119 -27.61 -13.57 -1.62
C GLU A 119 -29.10 -13.41 -1.27
N SER A 120 -29.49 -12.28 -0.68
CA SER A 120 -30.90 -12.01 -0.32
C SER A 120 -31.82 -11.96 -1.53
N ARG A 121 -31.27 -11.63 -2.70
CA ARG A 121 -32.01 -11.36 -3.93
C ARG A 121 -31.90 -12.54 -4.89
N LYS A 122 -33.01 -12.88 -5.55
CA LYS A 122 -33.03 -13.93 -6.58
C LYS A 122 -32.05 -13.61 -7.71
N ALA A 123 -31.31 -14.63 -8.14
CA ALA A 123 -30.31 -14.56 -9.20
C ALA A 123 -30.81 -13.84 -10.48
N GLU A 124 -32.01 -14.16 -10.95
CA GLU A 124 -32.60 -13.57 -12.16
C GLU A 124 -32.76 -12.04 -12.10
N ASN A 125 -32.96 -11.47 -10.91
CA ASN A 125 -33.21 -10.04 -10.74
C ASN A 125 -31.93 -9.20 -10.90
N TRP A 126 -30.75 -9.77 -10.68
CA TRP A 126 -29.48 -9.06 -10.90
C TRP A 126 -29.13 -8.90 -12.39
N LEU A 127 -29.83 -9.57 -13.30
CA LEU A 127 -29.47 -9.60 -14.73
C LEU A 127 -29.42 -8.19 -15.35
N LYS A 128 -30.40 -7.34 -15.01
CA LYS A 128 -30.45 -5.94 -15.48
C LYS A 128 -29.25 -5.14 -14.99
N ILE A 129 -28.89 -5.30 -13.73
CA ILE A 129 -27.79 -4.60 -13.08
C ILE A 129 -26.44 -5.07 -13.64
N ILE A 130 -26.29 -6.38 -13.90
CA ILE A 130 -25.11 -6.94 -14.56
C ILE A 130 -24.96 -6.36 -15.98
N HIS A 131 -26.04 -6.34 -16.76
CA HIS A 131 -26.00 -5.78 -18.12
C HIS A 131 -25.63 -4.29 -18.11
N TRP A 132 -26.24 -3.52 -17.21
CA TRP A 132 -25.88 -2.12 -17.01
C TRP A 132 -24.40 -1.96 -16.64
N SER A 133 -23.90 -2.79 -15.72
CA SER A 133 -22.49 -2.74 -15.27
C SER A 133 -21.52 -2.98 -16.41
N LEU A 134 -21.80 -3.96 -17.27
CA LEU A 134 -20.96 -4.25 -18.44
C LEU A 134 -20.94 -3.09 -19.43
N ASN A 135 -22.09 -2.46 -19.69
CA ASN A 135 -22.16 -1.27 -20.53
C ASN A 135 -21.33 -0.13 -19.93
N GLN A 136 -21.49 0.14 -18.63
CA GLN A 136 -20.75 1.20 -17.94
C GLN A 136 -19.22 0.96 -17.90
N ILE A 137 -18.76 -0.29 -17.88
CA ILE A 137 -17.32 -0.58 -17.98
C ILE A 137 -16.76 -0.14 -19.35
N ASP A 138 -17.53 -0.32 -20.42
CA ASP A 138 -17.16 0.03 -21.80
C ASP A 138 -17.28 1.53 -22.11
N GLU A 139 -18.11 2.24 -21.34
CA GLU A 139 -18.31 3.70 -21.45
C GLU A 139 -17.04 4.47 -21.09
N PRO A 140 -16.51 5.35 -21.98
CA PRO A 140 -15.27 6.09 -21.73
C PRO A 140 -15.30 7.00 -20.49
N GLN A 141 -16.44 7.64 -20.24
CA GLN A 141 -16.67 8.62 -19.16
C GLN A 141 -16.70 8.01 -17.76
N THR A 142 -16.87 6.69 -17.64
CA THR A 142 -16.88 6.03 -16.33
C THR A 142 -15.51 6.18 -15.66
N SER A 143 -15.47 6.49 -14.37
CA SER A 143 -14.21 6.62 -13.64
C SER A 143 -13.55 5.25 -13.41
N VAL A 144 -12.23 5.23 -13.20
CA VAL A 144 -11.49 3.98 -12.88
C VAL A 144 -11.99 3.37 -11.55
N PHE A 145 -12.38 4.21 -10.60
CA PHE A 145 -12.93 3.78 -9.30
C PHE A 145 -14.25 3.03 -9.48
N VAL A 146 -15.21 3.63 -10.21
CA VAL A 146 -16.50 2.98 -10.49
C VAL A 146 -16.29 1.67 -11.24
N ARG A 147 -15.44 1.63 -12.28
CA ARG A 147 -15.15 0.38 -13.01
C ARG A 147 -14.60 -0.72 -12.09
N ARG A 148 -13.76 -0.38 -11.12
CA ARG A 148 -13.23 -1.35 -10.13
C ARG A 148 -14.35 -1.93 -9.27
N THR A 149 -15.31 -1.12 -8.88
CA THR A 149 -16.45 -1.55 -8.04
C THR A 149 -17.45 -2.38 -8.84
N LEU A 150 -17.74 -2.00 -10.09
CA LEU A 150 -18.52 -2.82 -11.03
C LEU A 150 -17.85 -4.19 -11.27
N GLN A 151 -16.52 -4.21 -11.42
CA GLN A 151 -15.74 -5.43 -11.54
C GLN A 151 -15.90 -6.32 -10.31
N LYS A 152 -15.81 -5.77 -9.09
CA LYS A 152 -16.03 -6.54 -7.85
C LYS A 152 -17.43 -7.14 -7.80
N PHE A 153 -18.46 -6.35 -8.12
CA PHE A 153 -19.84 -6.79 -8.17
C PHE A 153 -20.03 -7.95 -9.16
N ILE A 154 -19.54 -7.82 -10.40
CA ILE A 154 -19.63 -8.89 -11.41
C ILE A 154 -18.93 -10.17 -10.94
N CYS A 155 -17.78 -10.04 -10.26
CA CYS A 155 -17.05 -11.18 -9.73
C CYS A 155 -17.69 -11.81 -8.47
N ARG A 156 -18.82 -11.28 -7.96
CA ARG A 156 -19.62 -11.98 -6.92
C ARG A 156 -20.42 -13.15 -7.46
N LEU A 157 -20.64 -13.22 -8.78
CA LEU A 157 -21.36 -14.36 -9.34
C LEU A 157 -20.56 -15.65 -9.16
N ASN A 158 -21.23 -16.68 -8.67
CA ASN A 158 -20.67 -18.02 -8.59
C ASN A 158 -20.37 -18.56 -9.99
N LEU A 159 -19.27 -19.31 -10.12
CA LEU A 159 -18.89 -19.95 -11.39
C LEU A 159 -19.93 -20.96 -11.89
N GLY A 160 -20.83 -21.47 -11.04
CA GLY A 160 -21.93 -22.34 -11.47
C GLY A 160 -23.13 -21.61 -12.09
N ASP A 161 -23.18 -20.28 -12.01
CA ASP A 161 -24.37 -19.50 -12.37
C ASP A 161 -24.55 -19.37 -13.89
N ALA A 162 -25.74 -19.61 -14.43
CA ALA A 162 -26.01 -19.55 -15.87
C ALA A 162 -25.74 -18.15 -16.48
N ARG A 163 -25.90 -17.07 -15.69
CA ARG A 163 -25.66 -15.68 -16.13
C ARG A 163 -24.19 -15.42 -16.48
N ARG A 164 -23.27 -16.25 -15.98
CA ARG A 164 -21.84 -16.14 -16.31
C ARG A 164 -21.57 -16.20 -17.81
N LEU A 165 -22.37 -16.97 -18.57
CA LEU A 165 -22.19 -17.11 -20.02
C LEU A 165 -22.40 -15.77 -20.74
N MET A 166 -23.41 -14.98 -20.31
CA MET A 166 -23.64 -13.64 -20.82
C MET A 166 -22.49 -12.70 -20.44
N ILE A 167 -22.00 -12.79 -19.20
CA ILE A 167 -20.88 -11.97 -18.71
C ILE A 167 -19.62 -12.25 -19.52
N ILE A 168 -19.23 -13.52 -19.64
CA ILE A 168 -18.06 -13.95 -20.39
C ILE A 168 -18.14 -13.45 -21.82
N SER A 169 -19.25 -13.73 -22.52
CA SER A 169 -19.43 -13.30 -23.91
C SER A 169 -19.31 -11.78 -24.08
N GLY A 170 -19.97 -11.01 -23.20
CA GLY A 170 -19.90 -9.54 -23.23
C GLY A 170 -18.49 -9.01 -22.93
N VAL A 171 -17.84 -9.53 -21.89
CA VAL A 171 -16.49 -9.11 -21.47
C VAL A 171 -15.45 -9.43 -22.55
N VAL A 172 -15.51 -10.62 -23.16
CA VAL A 172 -14.62 -10.99 -24.28
C VAL A 172 -14.79 -10.03 -25.45
N GLN A 173 -16.04 -9.73 -25.85
CA GLN A 173 -16.30 -8.78 -26.94
C GLN A 173 -15.73 -7.39 -26.65
N ILE A 174 -15.93 -6.88 -25.43
CA ILE A 174 -15.39 -5.57 -25.03
C ILE A 174 -13.86 -5.62 -25.01
N PHE A 175 -13.27 -6.68 -24.44
CA PHE A 175 -11.82 -6.88 -24.34
C PHE A 175 -11.15 -6.85 -25.72
N VAL A 176 -11.70 -7.60 -26.68
CA VAL A 176 -11.21 -7.64 -28.08
C VAL A 176 -11.22 -6.24 -28.71
N ARG A 177 -12.29 -5.48 -28.49
CA ARG A 177 -12.47 -4.15 -29.08
C ARG A 177 -11.66 -3.05 -28.39
N LYS A 178 -11.39 -3.19 -27.08
CA LYS A 178 -10.85 -2.13 -26.21
C LYS A 178 -9.46 -2.45 -25.63
N ILE A 179 -8.75 -3.42 -26.20
CA ILE A 179 -7.41 -3.85 -25.74
C ILE A 179 -6.41 -2.69 -25.53
N ASP A 180 -6.51 -1.63 -26.33
CA ASP A 180 -5.61 -0.47 -26.25
C ASP A 180 -6.04 0.61 -25.22
N SER A 181 -7.17 0.41 -24.52
CA SER A 181 -7.68 1.34 -23.51
C SER A 181 -7.31 0.88 -22.09
N ILE A 182 -6.27 1.49 -21.51
CA ILE A 182 -5.71 1.11 -20.20
C ILE A 182 -6.78 1.14 -19.09
N HIS A 183 -7.67 2.15 -19.08
CA HIS A 183 -8.69 2.29 -18.03
C HIS A 183 -9.83 1.27 -18.13
N ILE A 184 -10.03 0.65 -19.31
CA ILE A 184 -11.08 -0.35 -19.56
C ILE A 184 -10.50 -1.76 -19.46
N ILE A 185 -9.26 -1.97 -19.90
CA ILE A 185 -8.68 -3.31 -20.02
C ILE A 185 -8.41 -3.95 -18.66
N ASP A 186 -8.00 -3.17 -17.66
CA ASP A 186 -7.71 -3.65 -16.31
C ASP A 186 -8.91 -4.33 -15.63
N PRO A 187 -10.10 -3.69 -15.52
CA PRO A 187 -11.27 -4.34 -14.93
C PRO A 187 -11.73 -5.56 -15.75
N LEU A 188 -11.70 -5.49 -17.08
CA LEU A 188 -12.06 -6.64 -17.93
C LEU A 188 -11.11 -7.82 -17.73
N THR A 189 -9.80 -7.55 -17.66
CA THR A 189 -8.78 -8.57 -17.40
C THR A 189 -9.08 -9.29 -16.09
N LYS A 190 -9.45 -8.57 -15.02
CA LYS A 190 -9.81 -9.18 -13.73
C LYS A 190 -11.08 -10.01 -13.79
N ILE A 191 -12.09 -9.58 -14.56
CA ILE A 191 -13.32 -10.37 -14.76
C ILE A 191 -13.00 -11.65 -15.54
N LEU A 192 -12.24 -11.56 -16.63
CA LEU A 192 -11.79 -12.74 -17.39
C LEU A 192 -10.93 -13.67 -16.55
N GLU A 193 -10.06 -13.11 -15.73
CA GLU A 193 -9.22 -13.87 -14.81
C GLU A 193 -10.04 -14.65 -13.77
N TYR A 194 -11.14 -14.08 -13.29
CA TYR A 194 -12.07 -14.73 -12.37
C TYR A 194 -12.82 -15.88 -13.05
N PHE A 195 -13.29 -15.68 -14.28
CA PHE A 195 -14.02 -16.69 -15.06
C PHE A 195 -13.14 -17.60 -15.93
N VAL A 196 -11.82 -17.59 -15.72
CA VAL A 196 -10.85 -18.23 -16.63
C VAL A 196 -11.14 -19.72 -16.86
N SER A 197 -11.62 -20.45 -15.85
CA SER A 197 -11.96 -21.88 -15.96
C SER A 197 -13.22 -22.18 -16.76
N GLU A 198 -14.09 -21.18 -16.93
CA GLU A 198 -15.36 -21.30 -17.64
C GLU A 198 -15.28 -20.84 -19.11
N LEU A 199 -14.13 -20.29 -19.53
CA LEU A 199 -13.93 -19.84 -20.91
C LEU A 199 -13.88 -21.03 -21.86
N VAL A 200 -14.64 -20.95 -22.96
CA VAL A 200 -14.58 -21.97 -24.01
C VAL A 200 -13.31 -21.78 -24.88
N PRO A 201 -12.89 -22.79 -25.66
CA PRO A 201 -11.69 -22.69 -26.49
C PRO A 201 -11.71 -21.49 -27.45
N GLU A 202 -12.85 -21.17 -28.05
CA GLU A 202 -13.00 -20.05 -28.98
C GLU A 202 -12.78 -18.68 -28.30
N GLU A 203 -13.29 -18.51 -27.07
CA GLU A 203 -13.11 -17.30 -26.27
C GLU A 203 -11.65 -17.15 -25.83
N SER A 204 -11.05 -18.25 -25.38
CA SER A 204 -9.64 -18.31 -25.00
C SER A 204 -8.72 -17.95 -26.17
N LEU A 205 -8.98 -18.50 -27.36
CA LEU A 205 -8.24 -18.17 -28.58
C LEU A 205 -8.43 -16.68 -28.96
N SER A 206 -9.65 -16.16 -28.85
CA SER A 206 -9.93 -14.74 -29.13
C SER A 206 -9.14 -13.80 -28.21
N ILE A 207 -9.04 -14.11 -26.92
CA ILE A 207 -8.24 -13.35 -25.95
C ILE A 207 -6.75 -13.43 -26.32
N VAL A 208 -6.24 -14.64 -26.59
CA VAL A 208 -4.83 -14.86 -26.96
C VAL A 208 -4.47 -14.08 -28.23
N ASP A 209 -5.28 -14.17 -29.28
CA ASP A 209 -5.04 -13.46 -30.53
C ASP A 209 -5.14 -11.95 -30.34
N THR A 210 -6.05 -11.46 -29.49
CA THR A 210 -6.15 -10.03 -29.17
C THR A 210 -4.89 -9.51 -28.49
N ILE A 211 -4.39 -10.22 -27.47
CA ILE A 211 -3.16 -9.85 -26.74
C ILE A 211 -1.96 -9.84 -27.69
N ARG A 212 -1.82 -10.88 -28.51
CA ARG A 212 -0.71 -11.03 -29.47
C ARG A 212 -0.70 -9.97 -30.56
N ASN A 213 -1.89 -9.53 -31.00
CA ASN A 213 -2.06 -8.54 -32.06
C ASN A 213 -2.18 -7.09 -31.56
N SER A 214 -2.07 -6.85 -30.25
CA SER A 214 -2.05 -5.48 -29.72
C SER A 214 -0.87 -4.70 -30.30
N ALA A 215 -1.12 -3.44 -30.67
CA ALA A 215 -0.12 -2.56 -31.26
C ALA A 215 0.77 -1.86 -30.22
N ARG A 216 0.52 -2.09 -28.93
CA ARG A 216 1.13 -1.36 -27.81
C ARG A 216 1.59 -2.31 -26.72
N GLN A 217 2.40 -1.79 -25.81
CA GLN A 217 2.74 -2.50 -24.59
C GLN A 217 1.48 -2.64 -23.72
N LEU A 218 1.19 -3.86 -23.27
CA LEU A 218 0.05 -4.16 -22.41
C LEU A 218 0.44 -4.11 -20.94
N GLY A 219 -0.56 -3.93 -20.08
CA GLY A 219 -0.40 -4.01 -18.63
C GLY A 219 -0.05 -5.43 -18.18
N LEU A 220 0.71 -5.53 -17.10
CA LEU A 220 1.19 -6.80 -16.55
C LEU A 220 0.05 -7.78 -16.23
N ASN A 221 -1.08 -7.30 -15.71
CA ASN A 221 -2.24 -8.14 -15.41
C ASN A 221 -2.77 -8.84 -16.66
N THR A 222 -2.81 -8.14 -17.80
CA THR A 222 -3.27 -8.70 -19.07
C THR A 222 -2.32 -9.77 -19.61
N ILE A 223 -1.01 -9.59 -19.40
CA ILE A 223 -0.01 -10.62 -19.73
C ILE A 223 -0.15 -11.84 -18.80
N LYS A 224 -0.36 -11.63 -17.49
CA LYS A 224 -0.58 -12.72 -16.53
C LYS A 224 -1.86 -13.51 -16.80
N LEU A 225 -2.91 -12.87 -17.32
CA LEU A 225 -4.11 -13.57 -17.78
C LEU A 225 -3.77 -14.61 -18.86
N LEU A 226 -2.87 -14.30 -19.79
CA LEU A 226 -2.44 -15.22 -20.84
C LEU A 226 -1.72 -16.46 -20.27
N VAL A 227 -0.85 -16.28 -19.28
CA VAL A 227 -0.19 -17.39 -18.57
C VAL A 227 -1.22 -18.26 -17.83
N LYS A 228 -2.20 -17.62 -17.16
CA LYS A 228 -3.28 -18.32 -16.46
C LYS A 228 -4.19 -19.11 -17.40
N LEU A 229 -4.48 -18.58 -18.58
CA LEU A 229 -5.24 -19.26 -19.63
C LEU A 229 -4.55 -20.55 -20.05
N GLN A 230 -3.24 -20.50 -20.35
CA GLN A 230 -2.47 -21.67 -20.75
C GLN A 230 -2.45 -22.76 -19.66
N LYS A 231 -2.33 -22.35 -18.40
CA LYS A 231 -2.38 -23.26 -17.24
C LYS A 231 -3.75 -23.92 -17.06
N THR A 232 -4.81 -23.14 -17.23
CA THR A 232 -6.19 -23.61 -17.01
C THR A 232 -6.69 -24.47 -18.16
N HIS A 233 -6.22 -24.18 -19.38
CA HIS A 233 -6.60 -24.86 -20.62
C HIS A 233 -5.38 -25.49 -21.29
N PRO A 234 -4.92 -26.69 -20.88
CA PRO A 234 -3.70 -27.32 -21.42
C PRO A 234 -3.70 -27.55 -22.93
N GLY A 235 -4.89 -27.60 -23.57
CA GLY A 235 -5.04 -27.69 -25.02
C GLY A 235 -4.85 -26.36 -25.77
N LEU A 236 -4.74 -25.24 -25.05
CA LEU A 236 -4.55 -23.92 -25.63
C LEU A 236 -3.08 -23.72 -26.02
N ILE A 237 -2.81 -23.77 -27.33
CA ILE A 237 -1.47 -23.56 -27.86
C ILE A 237 -1.26 -22.08 -28.12
N ILE A 238 -0.31 -21.48 -27.41
CA ILE A 238 0.10 -20.09 -27.60
C ILE A 238 1.43 -20.06 -28.34
N PRO A 239 1.50 -19.51 -29.57
CA PRO A 239 2.75 -19.47 -30.30
C PRO A 239 3.63 -18.34 -29.77
N TYR A 240 4.76 -18.70 -29.15
CA TYR A 240 5.72 -17.75 -28.60
C TYR A 240 6.81 -17.29 -29.59
N THR A 241 6.71 -17.69 -30.87
CA THR A 241 7.69 -17.29 -31.90
C THR A 241 7.57 -15.79 -32.24
N PRO A 242 8.69 -15.08 -32.52
CA PRO A 242 8.68 -13.64 -32.75
C PRO A 242 7.72 -13.17 -33.86
N ASP A 243 7.57 -13.94 -34.95
CA ASP A 243 6.71 -13.60 -36.09
C ASP A 243 5.20 -13.62 -35.77
N LYS A 244 4.83 -14.19 -34.62
CA LYS A 244 3.44 -14.38 -34.19
C LYS A 244 2.95 -13.30 -33.22
N TRP A 245 3.81 -12.33 -32.89
CA TRP A 245 3.51 -11.24 -31.98
C TRP A 245 3.76 -9.90 -32.67
N LYS A 246 2.81 -8.98 -32.53
CA LYS A 246 2.93 -7.63 -33.11
C LYS A 246 3.85 -6.73 -32.29
N TYR A 247 3.88 -6.94 -30.97
CA TYR A 247 4.69 -6.15 -30.04
C TYR A 247 5.61 -7.05 -29.22
N GLU A 248 6.92 -6.96 -29.51
CA GLU A 248 7.94 -7.87 -28.98
C GLU A 248 8.04 -7.85 -27.44
N SER A 249 7.85 -6.69 -26.81
CA SER A 249 7.87 -6.60 -25.35
C SER A 249 6.78 -7.44 -24.68
N ASN A 250 5.58 -7.52 -25.27
CA ASN A 250 4.49 -8.34 -24.72
C ASN A 250 4.83 -9.83 -24.80
N ARG A 251 5.52 -10.25 -25.88
CA ARG A 251 5.98 -11.63 -26.06
C ARG A 251 7.02 -12.00 -25.00
N VAL A 252 8.01 -11.13 -24.78
CA VAL A 252 9.05 -11.35 -23.78
C VAL A 252 8.46 -11.43 -22.38
N GLU A 253 7.58 -10.50 -22.02
CA GLU A 253 6.88 -10.50 -20.72
C GLU A 253 6.06 -11.78 -20.52
N ALA A 254 5.34 -12.23 -21.54
CA ALA A 254 4.56 -13.47 -21.48
C ALA A 254 5.45 -14.70 -21.24
N ILE A 255 6.57 -14.83 -21.96
CA ILE A 255 7.50 -15.95 -21.78
C ILE A 255 8.16 -15.89 -20.39
N VAL A 256 8.57 -14.71 -19.94
CA VAL A 256 9.22 -14.53 -18.64
C VAL A 256 8.29 -14.95 -17.50
N HIS A 257 7.02 -14.55 -17.53
CA HIS A 257 6.06 -14.96 -16.52
C HIS A 257 5.64 -16.42 -16.63
N LEU A 258 5.66 -17.00 -17.83
CA LEU A 258 5.45 -18.43 -18.00
C LEU A 258 6.61 -19.24 -17.39
N LEU A 259 7.85 -18.77 -17.52
CA LEU A 259 9.03 -19.41 -16.92
C LEU A 259 9.01 -19.39 -15.38
N GLU A 260 8.34 -18.42 -14.76
CA GLU A 260 8.16 -18.40 -13.31
C GLU A 260 7.21 -19.51 -12.80
N GLU A 261 6.40 -20.12 -13.67
CA GLU A 261 5.49 -21.19 -13.29
C GLU A 261 6.20 -22.55 -13.21
N PRO A 262 5.95 -23.35 -12.15
CA PRO A 262 6.63 -24.63 -11.92
C PRO A 262 6.25 -25.74 -12.91
N ALA A 263 5.27 -25.50 -13.79
CA ALA A 263 4.67 -26.51 -14.66
C ALA A 263 5.36 -26.70 -16.02
N VAL A 264 6.30 -25.82 -16.39
CA VAL A 264 6.98 -25.88 -17.70
C VAL A 264 8.07 -26.95 -17.65
N GLY A 265 8.08 -27.86 -18.64
CA GLY A 265 9.10 -28.92 -18.72
C GLY A 265 10.50 -28.35 -19.00
N ALA A 266 11.56 -29.02 -18.51
CA ALA A 266 12.94 -28.50 -18.57
C ALA A 266 13.43 -28.17 -20.00
N GLU A 267 13.03 -28.96 -21.00
CA GLU A 267 13.39 -28.71 -22.41
C GLU A 267 12.69 -27.47 -22.97
N GLU A 268 11.39 -27.31 -22.68
CA GLU A 268 10.60 -26.15 -23.07
C GLU A 268 11.09 -24.87 -22.37
N GLN A 269 11.45 -24.97 -21.09
CA GLN A 269 12.09 -23.88 -20.34
C GLN A 269 13.38 -23.42 -21.01
N ALA A 270 14.26 -24.35 -21.40
CA ALA A 270 15.53 -24.01 -22.06
C ALA A 270 15.30 -23.26 -23.39
N GLN A 271 14.35 -23.74 -24.21
CA GLN A 271 13.97 -23.08 -25.47
C GLN A 271 13.41 -21.68 -25.23
N MET A 272 12.52 -21.52 -24.26
CA MET A 272 11.94 -20.23 -23.89
C MET A 272 12.98 -19.22 -23.42
N VAL A 273 13.95 -19.65 -22.60
CA VAL A 273 15.08 -18.82 -22.16
C VAL A 273 15.90 -18.36 -23.36
N GLU A 274 16.25 -19.28 -24.28
CA GLU A 274 16.97 -18.94 -25.50
C GLU A 274 16.21 -17.89 -26.34
N MET A 275 14.90 -18.07 -26.53
CA MET A 275 14.05 -17.16 -27.30
C MET A 275 13.96 -15.74 -26.75
N VAL A 276 14.05 -15.56 -25.42
CA VAL A 276 14.03 -14.21 -24.81
C VAL A 276 15.42 -13.60 -24.73
N THR A 277 16.47 -14.40 -24.52
CA THR A 277 17.85 -13.88 -24.39
C THR A 277 18.35 -13.17 -25.65
N VAL A 278 17.92 -13.60 -26.84
CA VAL A 278 18.26 -12.98 -28.12
C VAL A 278 17.36 -11.77 -28.47
N SER A 279 16.33 -11.49 -27.68
CA SER A 279 15.38 -10.41 -27.95
C SER A 279 15.93 -9.04 -27.57
N SER A 280 15.73 -8.06 -28.45
CA SER A 280 16.04 -6.65 -28.15
C SER A 280 15.10 -6.01 -27.13
N ALA A 281 13.97 -6.66 -26.78
CA ALA A 281 13.06 -6.21 -25.73
C ALA A 281 13.40 -6.81 -24.35
N PHE A 282 14.36 -7.74 -24.28
CA PHE A 282 14.82 -8.33 -23.02
C PHE A 282 15.62 -7.29 -22.21
N ARG A 283 15.39 -7.27 -20.89
CA ARG A 283 15.87 -6.22 -19.97
C ARG A 283 16.36 -6.87 -18.68
N ILE A 284 17.06 -6.09 -17.86
CA ILE A 284 17.64 -6.57 -16.60
C ILE A 284 16.59 -7.10 -15.64
N TYR A 285 15.43 -6.44 -15.52
CA TYR A 285 14.36 -6.96 -14.66
C TYR A 285 13.86 -8.34 -15.13
N HIS A 286 13.72 -8.57 -16.43
CA HIS A 286 13.35 -9.89 -16.96
C HIS A 286 14.42 -10.95 -16.62
N GLN A 287 15.70 -10.60 -16.74
CA GLN A 287 16.83 -11.47 -16.40
C GLN A 287 16.79 -11.85 -14.92
N ILE A 288 16.51 -10.89 -14.03
CA ILE A 288 16.34 -11.14 -12.59
C ILE A 288 15.22 -12.17 -12.36
N LEU A 289 14.11 -12.11 -13.08
CA LEU A 289 13.00 -13.06 -12.90
C LEU A 289 13.39 -14.49 -13.29
N ILE A 290 14.08 -14.68 -14.41
CA ILE A 290 14.33 -16.01 -14.98
C ILE A 290 15.73 -16.60 -14.70
N ILE A 291 16.58 -15.91 -13.93
CA ILE A 291 17.99 -16.26 -13.74
C ILE A 291 18.22 -17.70 -13.26
N GLN A 292 17.29 -18.25 -12.48
CA GLN A 292 17.37 -19.63 -12.00
C GLN A 292 17.34 -20.67 -13.13
N HIS A 293 16.69 -20.34 -14.26
CA HIS A 293 16.55 -21.18 -15.46
C HIS A 293 17.65 -20.95 -16.48
N MET A 294 18.52 -19.96 -16.29
CA MET A 294 19.63 -19.70 -17.19
C MET A 294 20.78 -20.69 -16.94
N THR A 295 21.45 -21.07 -18.03
CA THR A 295 22.70 -21.84 -18.01
C THR A 295 23.86 -20.98 -17.51
N ASP A 296 24.93 -21.60 -17.03
CA ASP A 296 26.12 -20.88 -16.54
C ASP A 296 26.71 -19.96 -17.63
N ALA A 297 26.74 -20.42 -18.89
CA ALA A 297 27.21 -19.61 -20.02
C ALA A 297 26.34 -18.36 -20.26
N GLN A 298 25.02 -18.49 -20.16
CA GLN A 298 24.09 -17.35 -20.29
C GLN A 298 24.21 -16.39 -19.11
N ILE A 299 24.42 -16.90 -17.90
CA ILE A 299 24.67 -16.07 -16.71
C ILE A 299 25.99 -15.31 -16.88
N ASP A 300 27.04 -15.97 -17.36
CA ASP A 300 28.33 -15.33 -17.60
C ASP A 300 28.25 -14.21 -18.65
N GLU A 301 27.58 -14.46 -19.79
CA GLU A 301 27.34 -13.44 -20.81
C GLU A 301 26.49 -12.28 -20.26
N PHE A 302 25.46 -12.58 -19.47
CA PHE A 302 24.65 -11.57 -18.82
C PHE A 302 25.48 -10.69 -17.89
N LEU A 303 26.31 -11.28 -17.03
CA LEU A 303 27.17 -10.54 -16.11
C LEU A 303 28.21 -9.69 -16.86
N GLN A 304 28.79 -10.18 -17.95
CA GLN A 304 29.68 -9.36 -18.80
C GLN A 304 28.94 -8.15 -19.39
N ASN A 305 27.73 -8.36 -19.91
CA ASN A 305 26.90 -7.27 -20.44
C ASN A 305 26.48 -6.28 -19.35
N LEU A 306 26.21 -6.78 -18.13
CA LEU A 306 25.87 -5.97 -16.98
C LEU A 306 27.06 -5.12 -16.55
N GLU A 307 28.27 -5.69 -16.48
CA GLU A 307 29.53 -4.98 -16.18
C GLU A 307 29.74 -3.78 -17.13
N ILE A 308 29.43 -3.93 -18.42
CA ILE A 308 29.52 -2.85 -19.42
C ILE A 308 28.46 -1.75 -19.18
N ARG A 309 27.23 -2.14 -18.82
CA ARG A 309 26.08 -1.22 -18.69
C ARG A 309 25.96 -0.58 -17.32
N THR A 310 26.66 -1.10 -16.31
CA THR A 310 26.54 -0.71 -14.91
C THR A 310 26.85 0.77 -14.66
N ASN A 311 27.59 1.45 -15.53
CA ASN A 311 27.82 2.90 -15.39
C ASN A 311 26.66 3.77 -15.89
N ASP A 312 25.69 3.22 -16.64
CA ASP A 312 24.52 3.96 -17.12
C ASP A 312 23.31 3.77 -16.18
N ARG A 313 23.03 4.80 -15.38
CA ARG A 313 21.89 4.84 -14.45
C ARG A 313 20.52 4.66 -15.13
N ARG A 314 20.42 4.97 -16.43
CA ARG A 314 19.16 4.80 -17.20
C ARG A 314 18.92 3.35 -17.57
N LEU A 315 19.97 2.57 -17.70
CA LEU A 315 19.90 1.16 -18.07
C LEU A 315 19.87 0.25 -16.84
N VAL A 316 20.58 0.62 -15.76
CA VAL A 316 20.76 -0.21 -14.57
C VAL A 316 20.48 0.59 -13.30
N ARG A 317 19.36 0.30 -12.65
CA ARG A 317 19.02 0.88 -11.34
C ARG A 317 19.64 0.06 -10.22
N ILE A 318 20.10 0.74 -9.17
CA ILE A 318 20.75 0.11 -8.03
C ILE A 318 19.82 -0.87 -7.29
N THR A 319 18.51 -0.56 -7.26
CA THR A 319 17.46 -1.40 -6.67
C THR A 319 17.29 -2.72 -7.43
N ASP A 320 17.39 -2.70 -8.76
CA ASP A 320 17.30 -3.91 -9.57
C ASP A 320 18.51 -4.82 -9.28
N LEU A 321 19.70 -4.23 -9.08
CA LEU A 321 20.91 -4.97 -8.71
C LEU A 321 20.83 -5.59 -7.31
N ALA A 322 20.24 -4.88 -6.34
CA ALA A 322 19.99 -5.43 -5.01
C ALA A 322 19.08 -6.67 -5.06
N LEU A 323 18.08 -6.68 -5.96
CA LEU A 323 17.22 -7.86 -6.18
C LEU A 323 17.93 -9.00 -6.93
N LEU A 324 18.94 -8.68 -7.74
CA LEU A 324 19.73 -9.65 -8.51
C LEU A 324 20.68 -10.46 -7.62
N ILE A 325 21.40 -9.79 -6.71
CA ILE A 325 22.48 -10.37 -5.89
C ILE A 325 22.04 -11.67 -5.17
N PRO A 326 20.88 -11.73 -4.49
CA PRO A 326 20.43 -12.95 -3.83
C PRO A 326 20.17 -14.11 -4.79
N LYS A 327 19.70 -13.82 -6.00
CA LYS A 327 19.43 -14.85 -7.01
C LYS A 327 20.68 -15.39 -7.69
N LEU A 328 21.80 -14.68 -7.61
CA LEU A 328 23.11 -15.15 -8.07
C LEU A 328 23.75 -16.12 -7.08
N LYS A 329 23.28 -16.17 -5.83
CA LYS A 329 23.81 -17.07 -4.80
C LYS A 329 23.69 -18.53 -5.26
N GLY A 330 24.81 -19.25 -5.23
CA GLY A 330 24.88 -20.66 -5.64
C GLY A 330 25.04 -20.88 -7.16
N LYS A 331 24.85 -19.84 -7.98
CA LYS A 331 25.17 -19.87 -9.42
C LYS A 331 26.52 -19.24 -9.73
N VAL A 332 26.94 -18.29 -8.89
CA VAL A 332 28.14 -17.48 -9.11
C VAL A 332 29.01 -17.48 -7.87
N GLY A 333 30.32 -17.68 -8.07
CA GLY A 333 31.31 -17.65 -6.99
C GLY A 333 31.60 -16.22 -6.50
N SER A 334 32.09 -16.10 -5.27
CA SER A 334 32.44 -14.82 -4.64
C SER A 334 33.36 -13.95 -5.50
N GLU A 335 34.36 -14.53 -6.16
CA GLU A 335 35.30 -13.82 -7.05
C GLU A 335 34.60 -13.04 -8.16
N ARG A 336 33.54 -13.60 -8.74
CA ARG A 336 32.80 -12.96 -9.83
C ARG A 336 31.92 -11.82 -9.30
N ILE A 337 31.37 -11.96 -8.09
CA ILE A 337 30.68 -10.86 -7.40
C ILE A 337 31.65 -9.72 -7.09
N LEU A 338 32.86 -10.02 -6.60
CA LEU A 338 33.88 -9.00 -6.34
C LEU A 338 34.26 -8.21 -7.60
N ARG A 339 34.41 -8.89 -8.75
CA ARG A 339 34.61 -8.21 -10.04
C ARG A 339 33.42 -7.35 -10.44
N PHE A 340 32.19 -7.80 -10.18
CA PHE A 340 31.01 -6.99 -10.43
C PHE A 340 30.99 -5.72 -9.57
N LEU A 341 31.37 -5.82 -8.28
CA LEU A 341 31.52 -4.66 -7.40
C LEU A 341 32.60 -3.69 -7.89
N ASP A 342 33.69 -4.20 -8.49
CA ASP A 342 34.71 -3.34 -9.12
C ASP A 342 34.15 -2.48 -10.26
N HIS A 343 33.19 -3.00 -11.03
CA HIS A 343 32.55 -2.26 -12.12
C HIS A 343 31.46 -1.31 -11.63
N LEU A 344 30.80 -1.62 -10.51
CA LEU A 344 29.88 -0.70 -9.83
C LEU A 344 30.59 0.56 -9.33
N GLY A 345 31.80 0.40 -8.79
CA GLY A 345 32.59 1.51 -8.24
C GLY A 345 31.79 2.30 -7.20
N ASP A 346 31.80 3.63 -7.31
CA ASP A 346 31.15 4.55 -6.38
C ASP A 346 29.62 4.36 -6.32
N ARG A 347 29.01 3.76 -7.35
CA ARG A 347 27.57 3.51 -7.38
C ARG A 347 27.10 2.57 -6.26
N ILE A 348 28.00 1.78 -5.68
CA ILE A 348 27.66 0.92 -4.53
C ILE A 348 27.11 1.74 -3.35
N LEU A 349 27.49 3.02 -3.24
CA LEU A 349 27.05 3.94 -2.19
C LEU A 349 25.72 4.64 -2.53
N GLU A 350 25.08 4.34 -3.66
CA GLU A 350 23.76 4.91 -4.02
C GLU A 350 22.63 4.33 -3.16
N SER A 351 22.80 3.15 -2.54
CA SER A 351 21.76 2.51 -1.73
C SER A 351 22.31 1.44 -0.79
N THR A 352 21.82 1.44 0.45
CA THR A 352 22.06 0.41 1.47
C THR A 352 21.57 -0.98 1.05
N ALA A 353 20.58 -1.07 0.14
CA ALA A 353 19.98 -2.33 -0.31
C ALA A 353 21.00 -3.30 -0.95
N ILE A 354 22.08 -2.79 -1.58
CA ILE A 354 23.15 -3.66 -2.09
C ILE A 354 23.92 -4.31 -0.95
N PHE A 355 24.23 -3.54 0.11
CA PHE A 355 24.95 -4.05 1.28
C PHE A 355 24.14 -5.13 2.01
N GLU A 356 22.84 -4.91 2.18
CA GLU A 356 21.91 -5.90 2.73
C GLU A 356 21.85 -7.18 1.88
N ALA A 357 21.75 -7.02 0.55
CA ALA A 357 21.73 -8.12 -0.39
C ALA A 357 23.05 -8.92 -0.35
N LEU A 358 24.19 -8.24 -0.27
CA LEU A 358 25.51 -8.88 -0.15
C LEU A 358 25.65 -9.63 1.17
N LYS A 359 25.27 -9.01 2.30
CA LYS A 359 25.36 -9.61 3.63
C LYS A 359 24.51 -10.88 3.72
N SER A 360 23.25 -10.81 3.30
CA SER A 360 22.32 -11.95 3.34
C SER A 360 22.74 -13.09 2.39
N SER A 361 23.37 -12.75 1.26
CA SER A 361 23.66 -13.73 0.21
C SER A 361 25.04 -14.37 0.35
N PHE A 362 26.08 -13.56 0.63
CA PHE A 362 27.48 -13.97 0.61
C PHE A 362 28.18 -13.84 1.99
N GLY A 363 27.47 -13.35 3.00
CA GLY A 363 28.00 -13.17 4.36
C GLY A 363 28.87 -11.92 4.50
N GLU A 364 29.34 -11.67 5.72
CA GLU A 364 30.10 -10.47 6.07
C GLU A 364 31.52 -10.45 5.45
N GLU A 365 32.08 -11.63 5.18
CA GLU A 365 33.45 -11.76 4.66
C GLU A 365 33.62 -11.29 3.21
N ILE A 366 32.53 -11.15 2.44
CA ILE A 366 32.62 -10.80 1.01
C ILE A 366 33.28 -9.43 0.84
N LEU A 367 32.86 -8.44 1.62
CA LEU A 367 33.41 -7.09 1.53
C LEU A 367 34.75 -6.95 2.23
N ALA A 368 35.07 -7.80 3.22
CA ALA A 368 36.40 -7.83 3.82
C ALA A 368 37.51 -8.14 2.79
N LYS A 369 37.15 -8.82 1.69
CA LYS A 369 38.06 -9.16 0.58
C LYS A 369 38.10 -8.10 -0.53
N HIS A 370 37.25 -7.05 -0.45
CA HIS A 370 37.14 -6.03 -1.50
C HIS A 370 37.77 -4.69 -1.08
N GLN A 371 39.05 -4.51 -1.45
CA GLN A 371 39.80 -3.32 -1.04
C GLN A 371 39.19 -2.01 -1.56
N LYS A 372 38.63 -1.97 -2.78
CA LYS A 372 38.08 -0.72 -3.33
C LYS A 372 36.84 -0.24 -2.58
N THR A 373 35.91 -1.14 -2.25
CA THR A 373 34.74 -0.77 -1.42
C THR A 373 35.19 -0.32 -0.04
N ARG A 374 36.22 -0.95 0.54
CA ARG A 374 36.82 -0.49 1.80
C ARG A 374 37.36 0.93 1.69
N ASP A 375 38.14 1.22 0.64
CA ASP A 375 38.71 2.55 0.40
C ASP A 375 37.61 3.60 0.14
N LEU A 376 36.51 3.19 -0.51
CA LEU A 376 35.33 4.04 -0.74
C LEU A 376 34.61 4.38 0.56
N LEU A 377 34.27 3.38 1.36
CA LEU A 377 33.59 3.56 2.65
C LEU A 377 34.46 4.39 3.60
N THR A 378 35.77 4.09 3.67
CA THR A 378 36.71 4.84 4.51
C THR A 378 36.77 6.29 4.07
N ARG A 379 36.90 6.58 2.76
CA ARG A 379 36.86 7.97 2.27
C ARG A 379 35.53 8.64 2.58
N GLY A 380 34.42 7.91 2.45
CA GLY A 380 33.08 8.40 2.73
C GLY A 380 32.90 8.88 4.16
N LEU A 381 33.38 8.08 5.12
CA LEU A 381 33.30 8.39 6.55
C LEU A 381 34.18 9.57 6.99
N HIS A 382 35.28 9.85 6.28
CA HIS A 382 36.26 10.87 6.66
C HIS A 382 36.17 12.18 5.87
N GLN A 383 35.34 12.24 4.83
CA GLN A 383 35.24 13.41 3.97
C GLN A 383 34.35 14.49 4.61
N GLU A 384 34.90 15.69 4.82
CA GLU A 384 34.18 16.78 5.52
C GLU A 384 32.94 17.30 4.77
N ASN A 385 33.01 17.37 3.43
CA ASN A 385 31.93 17.86 2.57
C ASN A 385 31.31 16.72 1.75
N ILE A 386 30.87 15.66 2.44
CA ILE A 386 30.18 14.55 1.79
C ILE A 386 28.67 14.77 1.78
N ASP A 387 28.02 14.30 0.73
CA ASP A 387 26.56 14.24 0.64
C ASP A 387 26.00 13.35 1.77
N CYS A 388 24.95 13.83 2.44
CA CYS A 388 24.38 13.14 3.60
C CYS A 388 23.83 11.75 3.26
N GLN A 389 23.31 11.54 2.05
CA GLN A 389 22.81 10.22 1.62
C GLN A 389 23.96 9.22 1.45
N ILE A 390 25.09 9.69 0.93
CA ILE A 390 26.30 8.86 0.80
C ILE A 390 26.87 8.53 2.17
N LEU A 391 26.94 9.52 3.07
CA LEU A 391 27.42 9.31 4.45
C LEU A 391 26.53 8.33 5.23
N ASP A 392 25.21 8.50 5.13
CA ASP A 392 24.21 7.57 5.69
C ASP A 392 24.44 6.15 5.20
N THR A 393 24.60 5.96 3.89
CA THR A 393 24.91 4.65 3.30
C THR A 393 26.23 4.08 3.81
N CYS A 394 27.25 4.92 4.01
CA CYS A 394 28.54 4.48 4.56
C CYS A 394 28.42 4.03 6.02
N LEU A 395 27.65 4.75 6.84
CA LEU A 395 27.40 4.41 8.24
C LEU A 395 26.56 3.15 8.37
N GLU A 396 25.47 3.01 7.60
CA GLU A 396 24.67 1.78 7.56
C GLU A 396 25.50 0.58 7.06
N ALA A 397 26.36 0.78 6.05
CA ALA A 397 27.29 -0.26 5.62
C ALA A 397 28.30 -0.63 6.74
N ALA A 398 28.82 0.34 7.49
CA ALA A 398 29.71 0.08 8.62
C ALA A 398 28.99 -0.64 9.77
N TRP A 399 27.72 -0.31 10.02
CA TRP A 399 26.87 -0.99 10.98
C TRP A 399 26.58 -2.44 10.57
N MET A 400 26.37 -2.70 9.27
CA MET A 400 26.17 -4.04 8.73
C MET A 400 27.45 -4.88 8.66
N PHE A 401 28.60 -4.26 8.40
CA PHE A 401 29.88 -4.93 8.20
C PHE A 401 30.91 -4.37 9.19
N PRO A 402 31.07 -5.01 10.38
CA PRO A 402 31.90 -4.50 11.45
C PRO A 402 33.37 -4.24 11.08
N CYS A 403 33.86 -4.86 10.00
CA CYS A 403 35.20 -4.62 9.46
C CYS A 403 35.42 -3.20 8.93
N PHE A 404 34.36 -2.40 8.80
CA PHE A 404 34.40 -0.98 8.39
C PHE A 404 33.98 -0.02 9.49
N LEU A 405 33.84 -0.47 10.74
CA LEU A 405 33.44 0.40 11.83
C LEU A 405 34.40 1.59 11.96
N PRO A 406 33.90 2.85 11.90
CA PRO A 406 34.67 4.01 12.31
C PRO A 406 35.03 3.91 13.79
N THR A 407 36.03 4.66 14.25
CA THR A 407 36.32 4.74 15.69
C THR A 407 35.18 5.45 16.43
N GLN A 408 35.04 5.18 17.73
CA GLN A 408 34.05 5.87 18.57
C GLN A 408 34.21 7.40 18.49
N GLU A 409 35.44 7.91 18.49
CA GLU A 409 35.71 9.34 18.36
C GLU A 409 35.22 9.90 17.02
N GLU A 410 35.44 9.19 15.91
CA GLU A 410 34.93 9.60 14.59
C GLU A 410 33.41 9.69 14.55
N VAL A 411 32.71 8.68 15.11
CA VAL A 411 31.24 8.70 15.20
C VAL A 411 30.76 9.88 16.04
N MET A 412 31.41 10.12 17.18
CA MET A 412 31.08 11.24 18.07
C MET A 412 31.27 12.60 17.39
N GLN A 413 32.34 12.77 16.61
CA GLN A 413 32.55 13.98 15.81
C GLN A 413 31.45 14.16 14.75
N ILE A 414 30.98 13.09 14.11
CA ILE A 414 29.86 13.16 13.16
C ILE A 414 28.57 13.57 13.87
N VAL A 415 28.26 12.96 15.03
CA VAL A 415 27.08 13.31 15.84
C VAL A 415 27.10 14.79 16.21
N LEU A 416 28.23 15.32 16.70
CA LEU A 416 28.37 16.71 17.10
C LEU A 416 28.28 17.70 15.92
N ARG A 417 28.80 17.32 14.74
CA ARG A 417 28.70 18.15 13.52
C ARG A 417 27.28 18.15 12.95
N LYS A 418 26.63 16.98 12.92
CA LYS A 418 25.34 16.77 12.25
C LYS A 418 24.14 17.02 13.14
N SER A 419 24.29 17.11 14.46
CA SER A 419 23.23 17.59 15.36
C SER A 419 22.76 19.02 15.04
N SER A 420 23.59 19.81 14.35
CA SER A 420 23.22 21.14 13.83
C SER A 420 22.85 21.16 12.33
N GLU A 421 23.11 20.07 11.59
CA GLU A 421 22.95 19.99 10.13
C GLU A 421 21.96 18.87 9.75
N SER A 422 20.66 19.20 9.82
CA SER A 422 19.49 18.71 9.06
C SER A 422 19.38 17.29 8.44
N SER A 423 20.25 16.31 8.70
CA SER A 423 20.07 14.92 8.24
C SER A 423 19.79 13.96 9.40
N PRO A 424 18.52 13.68 9.72
CA PRO A 424 18.16 12.77 10.79
C PRO A 424 18.59 11.32 10.55
N TYR A 425 18.74 10.91 9.29
CA TYR A 425 19.15 9.55 8.92
C TYR A 425 20.60 9.29 9.33
N VAL A 426 21.53 10.20 8.98
CA VAL A 426 22.94 10.13 9.40
C VAL A 426 23.06 10.05 10.92
N LEU A 427 22.32 10.90 11.63
CA LEU A 427 22.29 10.89 13.09
C LEU A 427 21.79 9.54 13.63
N THR A 428 20.70 9.02 13.07
CA THR A 428 20.13 7.71 13.44
C THR A 428 21.16 6.59 13.24
N SER A 429 21.88 6.55 12.11
CA SER A 429 22.92 5.54 11.85
C SER A 429 24.10 5.65 12.80
N CYS A 430 24.55 6.86 13.14
CA CYS A 430 25.57 7.06 14.17
C CYS A 430 25.11 6.51 15.54
N LEU A 431 23.87 6.78 15.95
CA LEU A 431 23.33 6.29 17.22
C LEU A 431 23.19 4.77 17.25
N LYS A 432 22.78 4.13 16.14
CA LYS A 432 22.79 2.67 16.01
C LYS A 432 24.19 2.11 16.26
N ILE A 433 25.21 2.71 15.64
CA ILE A 433 26.61 2.28 15.80
C ILE A 433 27.07 2.43 17.26
N LEU A 434 26.79 3.56 17.91
CA LEU A 434 27.15 3.79 19.32
C LEU A 434 26.48 2.76 20.24
N ARG A 435 25.17 2.55 20.06
CA ARG A 435 24.36 1.60 20.80
C ARG A 435 24.90 0.17 20.68
N ASP A 436 25.14 -0.29 19.46
CA ASP A 436 25.39 -1.70 19.18
C ASP A 436 26.87 -2.09 19.30
N TYR A 437 27.80 -1.16 19.08
CA TYR A 437 29.25 -1.47 19.00
C TYR A 437 30.14 -0.73 20.00
N PHE A 438 29.71 0.39 20.58
CA PHE A 438 30.54 1.21 21.47
C PHE A 438 30.06 1.24 22.92
N GLY A 439 29.25 0.26 23.32
CA GLY A 439 28.81 0.08 24.71
C GLY A 439 27.64 0.98 25.13
N GLY A 440 27.01 1.69 24.19
CA GLY A 440 25.84 2.53 24.45
C GLY A 440 25.97 3.95 23.88
N ILE A 441 24.86 4.68 23.93
CA ILE A 441 24.82 6.10 23.55
C ILE A 441 25.22 6.91 24.80
N PRO A 442 26.18 7.85 24.73
CA PRO A 442 26.51 8.68 25.90
C PRO A 442 25.28 9.41 26.44
N MET A 443 25.03 9.33 27.75
CA MET A 443 23.80 9.82 28.37
C MET A 443 23.50 11.30 28.06
N GLU A 444 24.52 12.17 28.09
CA GLU A 444 24.38 13.59 27.74
C GLU A 444 23.89 13.79 26.30
N ILE A 445 24.38 12.98 25.37
CA ILE A 445 23.95 13.02 23.96
C ILE A 445 22.53 12.48 23.84
N ALA A 446 22.23 11.37 24.51
CA ALA A 446 20.90 10.77 24.46
C ALA A 446 19.82 11.76 24.94
N GLN A 447 20.04 12.39 26.09
CA GLN A 447 19.12 13.40 26.63
C GLN A 447 19.00 14.61 25.70
N ASN A 448 20.13 15.11 25.17
CA ASN A 448 20.12 16.24 24.24
C ASN A 448 19.35 15.93 22.95
N ILE A 449 19.47 14.72 22.40
CA ILE A 449 18.77 14.33 21.17
C ILE A 449 17.27 14.24 21.42
N VAL A 450 16.84 13.61 22.51
CA VAL A 450 15.40 13.49 22.83
C VAL A 450 14.75 14.87 23.02
N GLN A 451 15.45 15.80 23.67
CA GLN A 451 14.92 17.14 23.99
C GLN A 451 14.99 18.13 22.81
N ASN A 452 16.08 18.11 22.04
CA ASN A 452 16.40 19.18 21.11
C ASN A 452 16.38 18.76 19.63
N CYS A 453 16.34 17.46 19.32
CA CYS A 453 16.19 17.02 17.93
C CYS A 453 14.73 17.22 17.49
N VAL A 454 14.53 17.76 16.30
CA VAL A 454 13.19 17.98 15.73
C VAL A 454 12.64 16.73 15.05
N ASP A 455 13.53 15.86 14.57
CA ASP A 455 13.15 14.72 13.74
C ASP A 455 12.82 13.48 14.59
N PRO A 456 11.70 12.78 14.34
CA PRO A 456 11.30 11.60 15.12
C PRO A 456 12.29 10.41 15.12
N PRO A 457 12.92 9.99 13.99
CA PRO A 457 13.73 8.77 13.96
C PRO A 457 14.88 8.70 14.98
N PRO A 458 15.77 9.72 15.10
CA PRO A 458 16.83 9.70 16.11
C PRO A 458 16.28 9.78 17.54
N ARG A 459 15.18 10.53 17.77
CA ARG A 459 14.51 10.62 19.08
C ARG A 459 13.97 9.26 19.49
N LEU A 460 13.26 8.56 18.60
CA LEU A 460 12.66 7.26 18.85
C LEU A 460 13.70 6.21 19.21
N LEU A 461 14.76 6.08 18.40
CA LEU A 461 15.85 5.13 18.69
C LEU A 461 16.52 5.42 20.04
N THR A 462 16.74 6.70 20.34
CA THR A 462 17.35 7.12 21.61
C THR A 462 16.43 6.84 22.79
N MET A 463 15.13 7.09 22.63
CA MET A 463 14.12 6.84 23.67
C MET A 463 13.97 5.35 23.97
N GLN A 464 13.99 4.50 22.93
CA GLN A 464 14.02 3.04 23.08
C GLN A 464 15.26 2.60 23.87
N TRP A 465 16.44 3.11 23.52
CA TRP A 465 17.67 2.81 24.25
C TRP A 465 17.63 3.28 25.72
N LEU A 466 17.07 4.47 25.99
CA LEU A 466 16.90 4.98 27.36
C LEU A 466 15.90 4.16 28.20
N ASN A 467 14.91 3.54 27.56
CA ASN A 467 14.01 2.62 28.24
C ASN A 467 14.70 1.30 28.61
N GLU A 468 15.61 0.83 27.75
CA GLU A 468 16.37 -0.41 27.93
C GLU A 468 17.58 -0.29 28.87
N THR A 469 18.18 0.91 28.99
CA THR A 469 19.36 1.10 29.83
C THR A 469 19.04 1.03 31.33
N ASP A 470 20.02 0.53 32.10
CA ASP A 470 20.05 0.53 33.57
C ASP A 470 20.68 1.82 34.14
N GLU A 471 21.24 2.67 33.28
CA GLU A 471 21.81 3.95 33.71
C GLU A 471 20.72 4.88 34.27
N LYS A 472 21.08 5.59 35.34
CA LYS A 472 20.16 6.53 35.99
C LYS A 472 19.93 7.75 35.09
N ILE A 473 18.67 8.03 34.80
CA ILE A 473 18.23 9.26 34.13
C ILE A 473 17.92 10.31 35.20
N ASP A 474 18.56 11.48 35.14
CA ASP A 474 18.45 12.50 36.20
C ASP A 474 17.16 13.32 36.11
N GLU A 475 16.66 13.61 34.91
CA GLU A 475 15.43 14.40 34.68
C GLU A 475 14.48 13.70 33.67
N PRO A 476 13.98 12.49 33.98
CA PRO A 476 13.12 11.73 33.07
C PRO A 476 11.82 12.48 32.72
N GLU A 477 11.32 13.35 33.60
CA GLU A 477 10.11 14.15 33.36
C GLU A 477 10.24 15.05 32.13
N LYS A 478 11.40 15.68 31.90
CA LYS A 478 11.63 16.57 30.74
C LYS A 478 11.69 15.80 29.44
N LEU A 479 12.23 14.58 29.48
CA LEU A 479 12.29 13.70 28.30
C LEU A 479 10.88 13.23 27.92
N ILE A 480 10.08 12.84 28.91
CA ILE A 480 8.69 12.43 28.72
C ILE A 480 7.90 13.60 28.14
N GLU A 481 7.91 14.76 28.79
CA GLU A 481 7.20 15.97 28.35
C GLU A 481 7.51 16.30 26.88
N SER A 482 8.79 16.38 26.52
CA SER A 482 9.23 16.66 25.16
C SER A 482 8.73 15.63 24.13
N CYS A 483 8.64 14.35 24.50
CA CYS A 483 8.14 13.30 23.61
C CYS A 483 6.61 13.26 23.50
N LEU A 484 5.88 13.66 24.55
CA LEU A 484 4.41 13.72 24.52
C LEU A 484 3.89 14.86 23.64
N GLU A 485 4.66 15.94 23.53
CA GLU A 485 4.39 17.04 22.62
C GLU A 485 4.54 16.67 21.13
N ASP A 486 5.30 15.61 20.79
CA ASP A 486 5.50 15.17 19.40
C ASP A 486 4.21 14.61 18.80
N LEU A 487 4.02 14.64 17.48
CA LEU A 487 2.86 14.02 16.81
C LEU A 487 3.08 12.52 16.52
N ASP A 488 4.31 12.03 16.63
CA ASP A 488 4.66 10.63 16.41
C ASP A 488 4.16 9.72 17.55
N MET A 489 3.21 8.84 17.23
CA MET A 489 2.57 7.96 18.21
C MET A 489 3.51 6.87 18.76
N GLU A 490 4.53 6.45 18.00
CA GLU A 490 5.52 5.48 18.50
C GLU A 490 6.42 6.13 19.54
N LEU A 491 6.82 7.39 19.31
CA LEU A 491 7.60 8.15 20.28
C LEU A 491 6.80 8.42 21.57
N ARG A 492 5.52 8.79 21.45
CA ARG A 492 4.61 8.93 22.60
C ARG A 492 4.47 7.63 23.38
N ALA A 493 4.37 6.49 22.71
CA ALA A 493 4.28 5.18 23.35
C ALA A 493 5.58 4.83 24.12
N GLU A 494 6.75 5.13 23.57
CA GLU A 494 8.02 4.97 24.29
C GLU A 494 8.13 5.92 25.49
N ALA A 495 7.57 7.14 25.41
CA ALA A 495 7.47 8.04 26.55
C ALA A 495 6.56 7.49 27.66
N MET A 496 5.44 6.85 27.31
CA MET A 496 4.57 6.18 28.28
C MET A 496 5.27 5.01 28.98
N LYS A 497 6.12 4.24 28.26
CA LYS A 497 6.95 3.19 28.88
C LYS A 497 7.93 3.77 29.91
N MET A 498 8.58 4.88 29.57
CA MET A 498 9.47 5.58 30.50
C MET A 498 8.69 6.10 31.72
N ALA A 499 7.51 6.69 31.49
CA ALA A 499 6.64 7.18 32.55
C ALA A 499 6.25 6.04 33.50
N ARG A 500 5.86 4.87 32.99
CA ARG A 500 5.59 3.67 33.82
C ARG A 500 6.80 3.25 34.65
N LYS A 501 8.02 3.31 34.09
CA LYS A 501 9.27 2.94 34.76
C LYS A 501 9.61 3.89 35.92
N TYR A 502 9.35 5.20 35.78
CA TYR A 502 9.83 6.21 36.71
C TYR A 502 8.75 6.90 37.57
N CYS A 503 7.46 6.81 37.23
CA CYS A 503 6.39 7.56 37.92
C CYS A 503 6.31 7.27 39.41
N ALA A 504 6.54 6.02 39.84
CA ALA A 504 6.51 5.65 41.27
C ALA A 504 7.64 6.31 42.09
N ALA A 505 8.73 6.73 41.44
CA ALA A 505 9.92 7.30 42.08
C ALA A 505 10.06 8.81 41.88
N ASN A 506 9.28 9.42 40.97
CA ASN A 506 9.37 10.83 40.63
C ASN A 506 7.98 11.48 40.46
N ASN A 507 7.61 12.30 41.45
CA ASN A 507 6.32 13.02 41.47
C ASN A 507 6.17 14.05 40.35
N ASN A 508 7.26 14.51 39.71
CA ASN A 508 7.17 15.46 38.60
C ASN A 508 6.56 14.80 37.35
N ILE A 509 6.76 13.49 37.17
CA ILE A 509 6.15 12.76 36.05
C ILE A 509 4.64 12.74 36.17
N GLU A 510 4.11 12.59 37.39
CA GLU A 510 2.67 12.68 37.64
C GLU A 510 2.11 14.04 37.21
N LEU A 511 2.85 15.14 37.46
CA LEU A 511 2.46 16.48 37.04
C LEU A 511 2.41 16.61 35.51
N VAL A 512 3.44 16.12 34.81
CA VAL A 512 3.46 16.11 33.34
C VAL A 512 2.27 15.31 32.79
N LEU A 513 2.05 14.07 33.27
CA LEU A 513 0.96 13.22 32.78
C LEU A 513 -0.42 13.82 33.03
N ARG A 514 -0.60 14.62 34.09
CA ARG A 514 -1.86 15.31 34.40
C ARG A 514 -2.28 16.29 33.31
N GLU A 515 -1.35 16.87 32.57
CA GLU A 515 -1.65 17.78 31.45
C GLU A 515 -2.24 17.03 30.24
N TRP A 516 -1.99 15.73 30.15
CA TRP A 516 -2.36 14.89 29.00
C TRP A 516 -3.54 13.93 29.29
N ILE A 517 -4.17 13.98 30.46
CA ILE A 517 -5.27 13.05 30.84
C ILE A 517 -6.55 13.21 30.01
N GLU A 518 -6.67 14.30 29.25
CA GLU A 518 -7.78 14.58 28.33
C GLU A 518 -7.36 14.39 26.86
N ASP A 519 -6.11 14.01 26.59
CA ASP A 519 -5.67 13.69 25.24
C ASP A 519 -6.39 12.45 24.72
N LYS A 520 -6.93 12.55 23.50
CA LYS A 520 -7.76 11.51 22.87
C LYS A 520 -7.03 10.20 22.61
N PHE A 521 -5.69 10.22 22.50
CA PHE A 521 -4.89 9.04 22.16
C PHE A 521 -4.18 8.46 23.38
N ILE A 522 -3.56 9.31 24.20
CA ILE A 522 -2.72 8.87 25.34
C ILE A 522 -3.37 9.11 26.70
N GLY A 523 -4.48 9.84 26.79
CA GLY A 523 -5.07 10.25 28.07
C GLY A 523 -5.57 9.09 28.93
N SER A 524 -6.05 8.02 28.31
CA SER A 524 -6.42 6.78 29.02
C SER A 524 -5.19 6.14 29.70
N GLU A 525 -4.08 6.04 28.98
CA GLU A 525 -2.83 5.49 29.50
C GLU A 525 -2.22 6.41 30.58
N CYS A 526 -2.26 7.72 30.39
CA CYS A 526 -1.83 8.70 31.40
C CYS A 526 -2.59 8.49 32.72
N ARG A 527 -3.92 8.33 32.65
CA ARG A 527 -4.79 8.07 33.82
C ARG A 527 -4.45 6.75 34.50
N GLU A 528 -4.21 5.69 33.72
CA GLU A 528 -3.80 4.39 34.25
C GLU A 528 -2.50 4.52 35.07
N ILE A 529 -1.48 5.20 34.52
CA ILE A 529 -0.17 5.35 35.16
C ILE A 529 -0.27 6.12 36.48
N ILE A 530 -1.08 7.18 36.53
CA ILE A 530 -1.26 8.01 37.75
C ILE A 530 -2.38 7.51 38.67
N GLY A 531 -3.02 6.37 38.36
CA GLY A 531 -4.04 5.75 39.20
C GLY A 531 -5.41 6.46 39.22
N LEU A 532 -5.74 7.21 38.17
CA LEU A 532 -7.08 7.78 37.98
C LEU A 532 -8.04 6.78 37.32
N PRO A 533 -9.37 6.91 37.55
CA PRO A 533 -10.35 6.11 36.83
C PRO A 533 -10.25 6.36 35.32
N PRO A 534 -10.54 5.34 34.49
CA PRO A 534 -10.52 5.46 33.04
C PRO A 534 -11.45 6.59 32.60
N PHE A 535 -11.02 7.35 31.60
CA PHE A 535 -11.83 8.40 31.00
C PHE A 535 -13.02 7.76 30.26
N GLU A 536 -14.24 8.13 30.63
CA GLU A 536 -15.40 7.92 29.75
C GLU A 536 -15.25 8.90 28.59
N ASN A 537 -14.61 8.43 27.51
CA ASN A 537 -14.55 9.21 26.28
C ASN A 537 -15.99 9.55 25.87
N PRO A 538 -16.31 10.80 25.47
CA PRO A 538 -17.57 11.08 24.80
C PRO A 538 -17.71 10.08 23.66
N ASP A 539 -18.92 9.52 23.47
CA ASP A 539 -19.14 8.54 22.41
C ASP A 539 -18.60 9.12 21.10
N GLU A 540 -17.57 8.49 20.53
CA GLU A 540 -16.81 9.00 19.39
C GLU A 540 -17.73 9.40 18.24
N THR A 541 -18.82 8.64 18.08
CA THR A 541 -19.88 8.92 17.11
C THR A 541 -20.56 10.28 17.32
N ILE A 542 -20.77 10.70 18.57
CA ILE A 542 -21.37 12.01 18.88
C ILE A 542 -20.42 13.14 18.48
N LEU A 543 -19.13 13.03 18.80
CA LEU A 543 -18.12 14.03 18.42
C LEU A 543 -18.02 14.16 16.90
N ILE A 544 -18.02 13.04 16.17
CA ILE A 544 -18.02 13.02 14.71
C ILE A 544 -19.24 13.77 14.16
N ILE A 545 -20.44 13.50 14.67
CA ILE A 545 -21.66 14.17 14.16
C ILE A 545 -21.66 15.66 14.51
N GLU A 546 -21.17 16.05 15.69
CA GLU A 546 -21.05 17.47 16.05
C GLU A 546 -20.08 18.22 15.13
N GLU A 547 -18.98 17.58 14.74
CA GLU A 547 -18.03 18.10 13.75
C GLU A 547 -18.69 18.21 12.37
N MET A 548 -19.39 17.17 11.90
CA MET A 548 -20.13 17.17 10.63
C MET A 548 -21.20 18.28 10.59
N LEU A 549 -22.00 18.42 11.65
CA LEU A 549 -23.04 19.45 11.76
C LEU A 549 -22.45 20.86 11.85
N SER A 550 -21.23 21.00 12.37
CA SER A 550 -20.53 22.29 12.43
C SER A 550 -19.95 22.66 11.07
N ALA A 551 -19.37 21.69 10.34
CA ALA A 551 -18.89 21.88 8.97
C ALA A 551 -20.00 22.34 8.02
N LEU A 552 -21.20 21.76 8.14
CA LEU A 552 -22.36 22.16 7.32
C LEU A 552 -22.94 23.55 7.67
N LYS A 553 -22.61 24.13 8.83
CA LYS A 553 -23.06 25.49 9.23
C LYS A 553 -22.18 26.59 8.65
N VAL A 554 -20.98 26.27 8.17
CA VAL A 554 -20.10 27.24 7.53
C VAL A 554 -20.65 27.49 6.12
N GLN A 555 -21.37 28.61 5.95
CA GLN A 555 -21.82 29.04 4.63
C GLN A 555 -20.59 29.26 3.73
N PRO A 556 -20.47 28.57 2.58
CA PRO A 556 -19.53 28.98 1.57
C PRO A 556 -20.00 30.32 0.99
N ASN A 557 -19.09 31.30 0.88
CA ASN A 557 -19.34 32.41 -0.02
C ASN A 557 -19.49 31.81 -1.43
N ASP A 558 -20.54 32.19 -2.17
CA ASP A 558 -20.89 31.66 -3.49
C ASP A 558 -19.76 31.76 -4.55
N ASP A 559 -18.63 32.42 -4.24
CA ASP A 559 -17.49 32.64 -5.13
C ASP A 559 -16.39 31.55 -5.07
N ASP A 560 -16.43 30.61 -4.11
CA ASP A 560 -15.39 29.56 -3.95
C ASP A 560 -15.75 28.20 -4.60
N VAL A 561 -16.76 28.17 -5.49
CA VAL A 561 -17.03 27.00 -6.33
C VAL A 561 -16.05 26.99 -7.52
N MET A 562 -14.84 26.49 -7.29
CA MET A 562 -13.91 26.10 -8.36
C MET A 562 -13.98 24.59 -8.56
N ASP A 563 -14.52 24.18 -9.71
CA ASP A 563 -14.52 22.79 -10.19
C ASP A 563 -13.11 22.19 -10.05
N CYS A 564 -12.98 21.21 -9.16
CA CYS A 564 -11.79 20.38 -9.04
C CYS A 564 -12.14 18.94 -9.40
N TYR A 565 -12.60 18.74 -10.64
CA TYR A 565 -12.51 17.47 -11.39
C TYR A 565 -12.21 17.73 -12.86
#